data_AF-A0A957C0D0-F1
#
_entry.id   AF-A0A957C0D0-F1
#
_cell.length_a   1.000
_cell.length_b   1.000
_cell.length_c   1.000
_cell.angle_alpha   90.00
_cell.angle_beta   90.00
_cell.angle_gamma   90.00
#
_symmetry.space_group_name_H-M   'P 1'
#
loop_
_entity.id
_entity.type
_entity.pdbx_description
1 polymer ?
#
loop_
_entity_poly.entity_id
_entity_poly.type
_entity_poly.pdbx_seq_one_letter_code
_entity_poly.pdbx_strand_id
1 'polypeptide(L)' 'LVSILGGAVVTEQIFSWPGLGQLFIQSISARDYPIVMASVFIGAILTIVAYIISDILYAVFDPRIRF' A
#
# COMPACT_ATOMS: atom_id res chain seq x y z
N LEU A 1 7.02 0.67 -4.67
CA LEU A 1 5.89 0.41 -3.74
C LEU A 1 4.61 0.05 -4.48
N VAL A 2 4.16 0.87 -5.44
CA VAL A 2 2.96 0.59 -6.27
C VAL A 2 3.03 -0.78 -6.99
N SER A 3 4.21 -1.17 -7.50
CA SER A 3 4.44 -2.48 -8.13
C SER A 3 4.44 -3.66 -7.15
N ILE A 4 4.87 -3.47 -5.89
CA ILE A 4 4.85 -4.52 -4.86
C ILE A 4 3.44 -4.71 -4.31
N LEU A 5 2.71 -3.61 -4.09
CA LEU A 5 1.30 -3.65 -3.72
C LEU A 5 0.42 -4.25 -4.83
N GLY A 6 0.72 -3.93 -6.10
CA GLY A 6 0.07 -4.58 -7.24
C GLY A 6 0.33 -6.09 -7.30
N GLY A 7 1.56 -6.53 -7.00
CA GLY A 7 1.89 -7.95 -6.86
C GLY A 7 1.17 -8.62 -5.69
N ALA A 8 1.00 -7.92 -4.56
CA ALA A 8 0.27 -8.41 -3.40
C ALA A 8 -1.20 -8.69 -3.71
N VAL A 9 -1.87 -7.82 -4.48
CA VAL A 9 -3.26 -8.01 -4.91
C VAL A 9 -3.41 -9.30 -5.75
N VAL A 10 -2.44 -9.57 -6.63
CA VAL A 10 -2.43 -10.80 -7.44
C VAL A 10 -2.28 -12.03 -6.54
N THR A 11 -1.44 -11.97 -5.50
CA THR A 11 -1.31 -13.08 -4.55
C THR A 11 -2.56 -13.26 -3.67
N GLU A 12 -3.25 -12.19 -3.29
CA GLU A 12 -4.53 -12.27 -2.56
C GLU A 12 -5.60 -12.99 -3.40
N GLN A 13 -5.64 -12.70 -4.71
CA GLN A 13 -6.61 -13.28 -5.63
C GLN A 13 -6.33 -14.76 -5.94
N ILE A 14 -5.06 -15.17 -6.04
CA ILE A 14 -4.67 -16.56 -6.31
C ILE A 14 -4.87 -17.45 -5.07
N PHE A 15 -4.54 -16.95 -3.87
CA PHE A 15 -4.64 -17.73 -2.63
C PHE A 15 -5.97 -17.55 -1.88
N SER A 16 -6.91 -16.77 -2.42
CA SER A 16 -8.20 -16.43 -1.77
C SER A 16 -8.02 -15.87 -0.34
N TRP A 17 -6.91 -15.17 -0.10
CA TRP A 17 -6.65 -14.54 1.20
C TRP A 17 -7.43 -13.22 1.27
N PRO A 18 -8.34 -13.03 2.25
CA PRO A 18 -9.13 -11.81 2.36
C PRO A 18 -8.22 -10.63 2.69
N GLY A 19 -7.85 -9.87 1.67
CA GLY A 19 -6.96 -8.73 1.76
C GLY A 19 -7.59 -7.42 1.27
N LEU A 20 -6.90 -6.31 1.57
CA LEU A 20 -7.36 -4.97 1.21
C LEU A 20 -7.35 -4.74 -0.31
N GLY A 21 -6.46 -5.39 -1.04
CA GLY A 21 -6.38 -5.31 -2.49
C GLY A 21 -7.56 -5.97 -3.19
N GLN A 22 -7.92 -7.17 -2.74
CA GLN A 22 -9.10 -7.89 -3.22
C GLN A 22 -10.40 -7.13 -2.90
N LEU A 23 -10.53 -6.59 -1.68
CA LEU A 23 -11.68 -5.76 -1.27
C LEU A 23 -11.81 -4.50 -2.14
N PHE A 24 -10.70 -3.85 -2.50
CA PHE A 24 -10.69 -2.69 -3.38
C PHE A 24 -11.24 -3.02 -4.78
N ILE A 25 -10.75 -4.12 -5.39
CA ILE A 25 -11.24 -4.56 -6.72
C ILE A 25 -12.72 -4.92 -6.67
N GLN A 26 -13.14 -5.63 -5.63
CA GLN A 26 -14.54 -6.04 -5.46
C GLN A 26 -15.46 -4.83 -5.26
N SER A 27 -15.00 -3.82 -4.52
CA SER A 27 -15.75 -2.57 -4.28
C SER A 27 -15.86 -1.70 -5.54
N ILE A 28 -14.85 -1.72 -6.42
CA ILE A 28 -14.95 -1.08 -7.74
C ILE A 28 -16.02 -1.78 -8.59
N SER A 29 -16.04 -3.12 -8.59
CA SER A 29 -17.03 -3.89 -9.33
C SER A 29 -18.45 -3.71 -8.77
N ALA A 30 -18.58 -3.59 -7.44
CA ALA A 30 -19.85 -3.35 -6.75
C ALA A 30 -20.29 -1.87 -6.80
N ARG A 31 -19.45 -0.97 -7.31
CA ARG A 31 -19.63 0.51 -7.28
C ARG A 31 -19.79 1.07 -5.87
N ASP A 32 -19.19 0.41 -4.88
CA ASP A 32 -19.16 0.87 -3.49
C ASP A 32 -18.05 1.90 -3.30
N TYR A 33 -18.32 3.13 -3.74
CA TYR A 33 -17.41 4.27 -3.61
C TYR A 33 -16.86 4.52 -2.19
N PRO A 34 -17.62 4.34 -1.09
CA PRO A 34 -17.09 4.54 0.26
C PRO A 34 -15.93 3.59 0.60
N ILE A 35 -16.04 2.32 0.20
CA ILE A 35 -15.03 1.30 0.51
C ILE A 35 -13.79 1.51 -0.37
N VAL A 36 -13.99 1.92 -1.63
CA VAL A 36 -12.91 2.33 -2.54
C VAL A 36 -12.14 3.52 -1.95
N MET A 37 -12.83 4.54 -1.45
CA MET A 37 -12.15 5.69 -0.82
C MET A 37 -11.41 5.28 0.47
N ALA A 38 -12.02 4.46 1.33
CA ALA A 38 -11.39 4.02 2.57
C ALA A 38 -10.11 3.22 2.32
N SER A 39 -10.13 2.30 1.36
CA SER A 39 -8.97 1.47 0.99
C SER A 39 -7.85 2.30 0.35
N VAL A 40 -8.18 3.27 -0.50
CA VAL A 40 -7.19 4.23 -1.04
C VAL A 40 -6.59 5.09 0.07
N PHE A 41 -7.41 5.56 1.01
CA PHE A 41 -6.94 6.37 2.14
C PHE A 41 -5.98 5.58 3.04
N ILE A 42 -6.31 4.33 3.37
CA ILE A 42 -5.41 3.43 4.11
C ILE A 42 -4.11 3.20 3.34
N GLY A 43 -4.20 2.93 2.03
CA GLY A 43 -3.02 2.74 1.18
C GLY A 43 -2.12 3.98 1.10
N ALA A 44 -2.71 5.17 1.09
CA ALA A 44 -1.98 6.44 1.11
C ALA A 44 -1.24 6.63 2.45
N ILE A 45 -1.88 6.38 3.58
CA ILE A 45 -1.25 6.43 4.91
C ILE A 45 -0.08 5.44 4.98
N LEU A 46 -0.29 4.20 4.54
CA LEU A 46 0.74 3.16 4.55
C LEU A 46 1.94 3.54 3.67
N THR A 47 1.68 4.21 2.55
CA THR A 47 2.72 4.74 1.68
C THR A 47 3.51 5.84 2.36
N ILE A 48 2.85 6.79 3.03
CA ILE A 48 3.52 7.85 3.80
C ILE A 48 4.39 7.24 4.91
N VAL A 49 3.86 6.26 5.65
CA VAL A 49 4.62 5.56 6.69
C VAL A 49 5.84 4.86 6.10
N ALA A 50 5.69 4.17 4.96
CA ALA A 50 6.80 3.52 4.28
C ALA A 50 7.86 4.52 3.80
N TYR A 51 7.44 5.70 3.33
CA TYR A 51 8.37 6.80 3.00
C TYR A 51 9.14 7.28 4.23
N ILE A 52 8.46 7.53 5.35
CA ILE A 52 9.12 7.93 6.60
C ILE A 52 10.10 6.86 7.07
N ILE A 53 9.71 5.58 7.01
CA ILE A 53 10.61 4.46 7.33
C ILE A 53 11.81 4.47 6.39
N SER A 54 11.61 4.70 5.10
CA SER A 54 12.69 4.79 4.12
C SER A 54 13.63 5.94 4.44
N ASP A 55 13.12 7.13 4.77
CA ASP A 55 13.92 8.30 5.12
C ASP A 55 14.74 8.06 6.40
N ILE A 56 14.14 7.42 7.41
CA ILE A 56 14.83 7.02 8.64
C ILE A 56 15.92 5.98 8.33
N LEU A 57 15.61 4.96 7.53
CA LEU A 57 16.61 3.97 7.14
C LEU A 57 17.76 4.61 6.36
N TYR A 58 17.47 5.54 5.44
CA TYR A 58 18.49 6.29 4.73
C TYR A 58 19.34 7.14 5.67
N ALA A 59 18.74 7.83 6.64
CA ALA A 59 19.47 8.61 7.64
C ALA A 59 20.37 7.74 8.55
N VAL A 60 19.95 6.51 8.86
CA VAL A 60 20.71 5.56 9.70
C VAL A 60 21.83 4.87 8.91
N PHE A 61 21.57 4.46 7.67
CA PHE A 61 22.54 3.74 6.84
C PHE A 61 23.54 4.66 6.13
N ASP A 62 23.21 5.93 5.90
CA ASP A 62 24.10 6.88 5.25
C ASP A 62 24.51 8.04 6.17
N PRO A 63 25.60 7.91 6.95
CA PRO A 63 26.09 8.96 7.84
C PRO A 63 26.75 10.14 7.09
N ARG A 64 26.78 10.14 5.75
CA ARG A 64 27.41 11.20 4.94
C ARG A 64 26.43 12.22 4.36
N ILE A 65 25.13 11.99 4.44
CA ILE A 65 24.11 12.96 3.99
C ILE A 65 23.89 13.98 5.11
N ARG A 66 24.92 14.80 5.40
CA ARG A 66 24.76 16.03 6.19
C ARG A 66 24.35 17.14 5.21
N PHE A 67 23.15 17.69 5.47
CA PHE A 67 22.58 18.98 5.06
C PHE A 67 23.05 19.61 3.74
#